data_AF-A0A6P1J1X9-F1
#
_entry.id   AF-A0A6P1J1X9-F1
#
_cell.length_a   1.000
_cell.length_b   1.000
_cell.length_c   1.000
_cell.angle_alpha   90.00
_cell.angle_beta   90.00
_cell.angle_gamma   90.00
#
_symmetry.space_group_name_H-M   'P 1'
#
loop_
_entity.id
_entity.type
_entity.pdbx_description
1 polymer ?
#
loop_
_entity_poly.entity_id
_entity_poly.type
_entity_poly.pdbx_seq_one_letter_code
_entity_poly.pdbx_strand_id
1 'polypeptide(L)'
;MPKAMRQMPERSGRVGVAHGEAVGDPISDEARGPPREHRGAAKSVVASARARKAMDDLKARIRQHTRRSGGRSLEQVVEKLRPYLLGWGAYFGVAQTLKVWRELDKWMRHRLRAVQLRHWKRGAKIYRELKARGVTHDVAKQVAANGRRWWRNSAELLNSVQTIAWFDQLGLPSLS
;
A
#
# COMPACT_ATOMS: atom_id res chain seq x y z
N MET A 1 15.50 -47.34 -25.49
CA MET A 1 14.75 -48.59 -25.75
C MET A 1 15.77 -49.63 -26.22
N PRO A 2 15.75 -50.91 -25.80
CA PRO A 2 14.59 -51.74 -25.39
C PRO A 2 14.77 -52.23 -23.93
N LYS A 3 13.91 -53.01 -23.27
CA LYS A 3 12.89 -53.97 -23.71
C LYS A 3 11.88 -54.16 -22.57
N ALA A 4 10.62 -54.31 -22.93
CA ALA A 4 9.53 -54.69 -22.05
C ALA A 4 9.72 -56.10 -21.48
N MET A 5 9.29 -56.31 -20.23
CA MET A 5 8.73 -57.60 -19.80
C MET A 5 7.30 -57.37 -19.33
N ARG A 6 6.44 -58.23 -19.83
CA ARG A 6 4.98 -58.19 -19.87
C ARG A 6 4.51 -59.45 -19.13
N GLN A 7 3.39 -59.34 -18.41
CA GLN A 7 2.43 -60.39 -17.99
C GLN A 7 2.81 -61.21 -16.73
N MET A 8 2.06 -61.14 -15.60
CA MET A 8 0.73 -61.74 -15.26
C MET A 8 0.77 -63.30 -15.20
N PRO A 9 0.01 -64.04 -14.34
CA PRO A 9 -1.39 -63.81 -13.88
C PRO A 9 -1.72 -64.24 -12.40
N GLU A 10 -2.79 -63.70 -11.79
CA GLU A 10 -4.15 -64.24 -11.46
C GLU A 10 -4.32 -65.25 -10.30
N ARG A 11 -5.22 -64.84 -9.38
CA ARG A 11 -6.34 -65.53 -8.68
C ARG A 11 -6.14 -66.80 -7.86
N SER A 12 -6.65 -66.73 -6.62
CA SER A 12 -7.72 -67.57 -6.02
C SER A 12 -7.61 -67.40 -4.49
N GLY A 13 -8.61 -67.15 -3.65
CA GLY A 13 -10.06 -67.32 -3.72
C GLY A 13 -10.49 -67.72 -2.29
N ARG A 14 -11.56 -67.13 -1.76
CA ARG A 14 -12.66 -67.79 -1.02
C ARG A 14 -13.44 -66.84 -0.13
N VAL A 15 -14.74 -66.99 -0.32
CA VAL A 15 -15.90 -66.52 0.43
C VAL A 15 -15.93 -67.09 1.85
N GLY A 16 -16.46 -66.31 2.79
CA GLY A 16 -17.02 -66.78 4.06
C GLY A 16 -18.12 -65.82 4.52
N VAL A 17 -19.38 -66.25 4.40
CA VAL A 17 -20.60 -65.60 4.88
C VAL A 17 -20.83 -66.00 6.34
N ALA A 18 -21.29 -65.07 7.19
CA ALA A 18 -22.17 -65.40 8.31
C ALA A 18 -22.98 -64.17 8.76
N HIS A 19 -24.26 -64.41 9.00
CA HIS A 19 -25.32 -63.50 9.42
C HIS A 19 -25.20 -63.07 10.88
N GLY A 20 -25.84 -61.95 11.24
CA GLY A 20 -26.11 -61.57 12.62
C GLY A 20 -26.87 -60.26 12.71
N GLU A 21 -28.20 -60.34 12.74
CA GLU A 21 -29.11 -59.24 13.03
C GLU A 21 -28.93 -58.75 14.48
N ALA A 22 -28.88 -57.44 14.67
CA ALA A 22 -29.18 -56.81 15.96
C ALA A 22 -29.91 -55.49 15.68
N VAL A 23 -31.22 -55.53 15.87
CA VAL A 23 -32.12 -54.38 15.92
C VAL A 23 -31.77 -53.54 17.15
N GLY A 24 -31.49 -52.26 16.95
CA GLY A 24 -31.47 -51.23 17.98
C GLY A 24 -32.52 -50.18 17.64
N ASP A 25 -33.45 -49.98 18.58
CA ASP A 25 -34.60 -49.07 18.49
C ASP A 25 -34.24 -47.59 18.25
N PRO A 26 -35.19 -46.77 17.76
CA PRO A 26 -34.93 -45.43 17.28
C PRO A 26 -34.89 -44.42 18.44
N ILE A 27 -33.82 -43.65 18.53
CA ILE A 27 -33.71 -42.55 19.49
C ILE A 27 -33.71 -41.22 18.72
N SER A 28 -34.84 -40.53 18.86
CA SER A 28 -35.04 -39.08 18.91
C SER A 28 -34.67 -38.20 17.70
N ASP A 29 -35.76 -37.70 17.13
CA ASP A 29 -35.94 -36.44 16.41
C ASP A 29 -35.28 -35.26 17.15
N GLU A 30 -34.13 -34.77 16.66
CA GLU A 30 -33.68 -33.39 16.90
C GLU A 30 -32.99 -32.82 15.65
N ALA A 31 -33.74 -31.96 14.95
CA ALA A 31 -33.33 -30.75 14.26
C ALA A 31 -31.87 -30.67 13.75
N ARG A 32 -31.63 -31.11 12.51
CA ARG A 32 -30.46 -30.67 11.74
C ARG A 32 -30.90 -29.69 10.64
N GLY A 33 -31.07 -28.42 11.03
CA GLY A 33 -31.14 -27.32 10.06
C GLY A 33 -29.87 -27.28 9.19
N PRO A 34 -29.95 -26.76 7.95
CA PRO A 34 -28.80 -26.78 7.04
C PRO A 34 -27.62 -26.02 7.66
N PRO A 35 -26.36 -26.48 7.42
CA PRO A 35 -25.18 -25.77 7.89
C PRO A 35 -25.23 -24.34 7.38
N ARG A 36 -25.36 -23.38 8.29
CA ARG A 36 -25.29 -21.95 7.95
C ARG A 36 -23.91 -21.70 7.37
N GLU A 37 -23.85 -21.53 6.05
CA GLU A 37 -22.67 -21.03 5.36
C GLU A 37 -22.15 -19.81 6.12
N HIS A 38 -20.84 -19.82 6.45
CA HIS A 38 -20.13 -18.67 6.98
C HIS A 38 -20.08 -17.54 5.92
N ARG A 39 -21.20 -16.86 5.72
CA ARG A 39 -21.40 -15.70 4.83
C ARG A 39 -20.70 -14.42 5.33
N GLY A 40 -19.71 -14.57 6.21
CA GLY A 40 -18.92 -13.50 6.83
C GLY A 40 -17.49 -13.38 6.29
N ALA A 41 -16.88 -14.47 5.82
CA ALA A 41 -15.47 -14.45 5.39
C ALA A 41 -15.28 -13.71 4.04
N ALA A 42 -16.19 -13.93 3.09
CA ALA A 42 -16.10 -13.34 1.74
C ALA A 42 -16.19 -11.79 1.73
N LYS A 43 -16.94 -11.19 2.66
CA LYS A 43 -17.08 -9.72 2.75
C LYS A 43 -15.79 -9.03 3.23
N SER A 44 -15.02 -9.67 4.11
CA SER A 44 -13.78 -9.10 4.66
C SER A 44 -12.61 -9.09 3.67
N VAL A 45 -12.51 -10.13 2.83
CA VAL A 45 -11.45 -10.27 1.82
C VAL A 45 -11.69 -9.33 0.63
N VAL A 46 -12.95 -9.21 0.18
CA VAL A 46 -13.32 -8.32 -0.94
C VAL A 46 -13.18 -6.83 -0.55
N ALA A 47 -13.55 -6.46 0.68
CA ALA A 47 -13.32 -5.11 1.21
C ALA A 47 -11.82 -4.77 1.25
N SER A 48 -10.97 -5.74 1.63
CA SER A 48 -9.51 -5.57 1.66
C SER A 48 -8.88 -5.44 0.26
N ALA A 49 -9.36 -6.20 -0.73
CA ALA A 49 -8.89 -6.09 -2.10
C ALA A 49 -9.31 -4.77 -2.76
N ARG A 50 -10.55 -4.32 -2.54
CA ARG A 50 -11.05 -3.02 -3.04
C ARG A 50 -10.30 -1.86 -2.39
N ALA A 51 -9.98 -1.94 -1.10
CA ALA A 51 -9.14 -0.98 -0.40
C ALA A 51 -7.70 -0.92 -0.95
N ARG A 52 -7.09 -2.08 -1.24
CA ARG A 52 -5.75 -2.15 -1.87
C ARG A 52 -5.76 -1.51 -3.25
N LYS A 53 -6.72 -1.87 -4.11
CA LYS A 53 -6.89 -1.29 -5.44
C LYS A 53 -7.07 0.23 -5.39
N ALA A 54 -7.95 0.70 -4.51
CA ALA A 54 -8.16 2.12 -4.30
C ALA A 54 -6.84 2.81 -3.89
N MET A 55 -6.03 2.18 -3.02
CA MET A 55 -4.76 2.77 -2.56
C MET A 55 -3.75 2.87 -3.69
N ASP A 56 -3.71 1.88 -4.57
CA ASP A 56 -2.88 1.91 -5.77
C ASP A 56 -3.35 3.00 -6.74
N ASP A 57 -4.66 3.18 -6.90
CA ASP A 57 -5.24 4.26 -7.71
C ASP A 57 -4.87 5.64 -7.14
N LEU A 58 -4.91 5.83 -5.81
CA LEU A 58 -4.48 7.07 -5.17
C LEU A 58 -2.98 7.32 -5.41
N LYS A 59 -2.13 6.31 -5.21
CA LYS A 59 -0.69 6.42 -5.50
C LYS A 59 -0.44 6.73 -6.98
N ALA A 60 -1.20 6.14 -7.90
CA ALA A 60 -1.11 6.42 -9.32
C ALA A 60 -1.47 7.88 -9.64
N ARG A 61 -2.56 8.41 -9.07
CA ARG A 61 -2.92 9.83 -9.19
C ARG A 61 -1.86 10.77 -8.62
N ILE A 62 -1.35 10.49 -7.41
CA ILE A 62 -0.25 11.24 -6.81
C ILE A 62 0.95 11.25 -7.76
N ARG A 63 1.30 10.11 -8.38
CA ARG A 63 2.39 10.03 -9.37
C ARG A 63 2.12 10.88 -10.61
N GLN A 64 0.89 10.93 -11.11
CA GLN A 64 0.50 11.74 -12.27
C GLN A 64 0.63 13.25 -11.98
N HIS A 65 0.19 13.70 -10.79
CA HIS A 65 0.30 15.10 -10.39
C HIS A 65 1.73 15.50 -10.03
N THR A 66 2.52 14.59 -9.45
CA THR A 66 3.93 14.80 -9.08
C THR A 66 4.92 14.41 -10.20
N ARG A 67 4.50 14.42 -11.47
CA ARG A 67 5.38 14.09 -12.60
C ARG A 67 6.52 15.11 -12.70
N ARG A 68 7.73 14.60 -12.96
CA ARG A 68 8.99 15.38 -13.04
C ARG A 68 9.01 16.45 -14.15
N SER A 69 8.05 16.42 -15.08
CA SER A 69 7.93 17.31 -16.23
C SER A 69 6.64 18.16 -16.22
N GLY A 70 5.97 18.28 -15.08
CA GLY A 70 4.62 18.85 -15.01
C GLY A 70 4.51 20.37 -15.13
N GLY A 71 5.61 21.13 -15.05
CA GLY A 71 5.62 22.60 -15.15
C GLY A 71 4.82 23.35 -14.07
N ARG A 72 4.25 22.64 -13.10
CA ARG A 72 3.38 23.18 -12.05
C ARG A 72 4.20 23.51 -10.82
N SER A 73 3.82 24.58 -10.12
CA SER A 73 4.38 24.88 -8.81
C SER A 73 3.98 23.81 -7.79
N LEU A 74 4.68 23.76 -6.65
CA LEU A 74 4.37 22.76 -5.63
C LEU A 74 3.00 23.03 -4.99
N GLU A 75 2.65 24.30 -4.82
CA GLU A 75 1.36 24.80 -4.36
C GLU A 75 0.23 24.27 -5.25
N GLN A 76 0.36 24.42 -6.58
CA GLN A 76 -0.62 23.92 -7.55
C GLN A 76 -0.76 22.39 -7.52
N VAL A 77 0.33 21.67 -7.21
CA VAL A 77 0.28 20.22 -7.03
C VAL A 77 -0.49 19.88 -5.76
N VAL A 78 -0.24 20.57 -4.66
CA VAL A 78 -0.94 20.36 -3.38
C VAL A 78 -2.42 20.69 -3.49
N GLU A 79 -2.77 21.82 -4.10
CA GLU A 79 -4.15 22.24 -4.33
C GLU A 79 -4.94 21.17 -5.09
N LYS A 80 -4.35 20.61 -6.15
CA LYS A 80 -4.98 19.51 -6.92
C LYS A 80 -5.09 18.21 -6.15
N LEU A 81 -4.17 17.93 -5.23
CA LEU A 81 -4.19 16.71 -4.41
C LEU A 81 -5.16 16.82 -3.24
N ARG A 82 -5.35 18.01 -2.67
CA ARG A 82 -6.19 18.28 -1.49
C ARG A 82 -7.57 17.59 -1.51
N PRO A 83 -8.43 17.77 -2.53
CA PRO A 83 -9.77 17.17 -2.51
C PRO A 83 -9.73 15.64 -2.48
N TYR A 84 -8.74 15.04 -3.12
CA TYR A 84 -8.55 13.58 -3.09
C TYR A 84 -8.12 13.10 -1.71
N LEU A 85 -7.20 13.81 -1.07
CA LEU A 85 -6.72 13.46 0.27
C LEU A 85 -7.82 13.58 1.32
N LEU A 86 -8.66 14.63 1.23
CA LEU A 86 -9.81 14.82 2.11
C LEU A 86 -10.89 13.74 1.89
N GLY A 87 -11.26 13.48 0.63
CA GLY A 87 -12.24 12.43 0.30
C GLY A 87 -11.76 11.03 0.72
N TRP A 88 -10.46 10.78 0.61
CA TRP A 88 -9.84 9.56 1.13
C TRP A 88 -9.88 9.49 2.66
N GLY A 89 -9.57 10.59 3.36
CA GLY A 89 -9.64 10.67 4.81
C GLY A 89 -11.04 10.28 5.33
N ALA A 90 -12.09 10.78 4.67
CA ALA A 90 -13.47 10.42 4.97
C ALA A 90 -13.79 8.93 4.67
N TYR A 91 -13.27 8.37 3.57
CA TYR A 91 -13.52 6.98 3.20
C TYR A 91 -12.88 5.95 4.16
N PHE A 92 -11.67 6.24 4.66
CA PHE A 92 -10.94 5.35 5.56
C PHE A 92 -11.05 5.71 7.05
N GLY A 93 -11.79 6.78 7.39
CA GLY A 93 -11.91 7.34 8.76
C GLY A 93 -12.50 6.41 9.82
N VAL A 94 -12.88 5.18 9.46
CA VAL A 94 -13.45 4.16 10.36
C VAL A 94 -12.51 2.95 10.53
N ALA A 95 -11.39 2.87 9.78
CA ALA A 95 -10.57 1.66 9.72
C ALA A 95 -9.21 1.78 10.43
N GLN A 96 -8.79 0.68 11.06
CA GLN A 96 -7.56 0.41 11.83
C GLN A 96 -6.23 0.56 11.03
N THR A 97 -6.12 1.59 10.18
CA THR A 97 -5.06 1.70 9.18
C THR A 97 -4.21 2.97 9.31
N LEU A 98 -4.10 3.52 10.53
CA LEU A 98 -3.22 4.67 10.82
C LEU A 98 -1.78 4.43 10.34
N LYS A 99 -1.29 3.19 10.41
CA LYS A 99 0.03 2.83 9.90
C LYS A 99 0.14 3.03 8.38
N VAL A 100 -0.85 2.58 7.60
CA VAL A 100 -0.83 2.73 6.14
C VAL A 100 -0.95 4.20 5.74
N TRP A 101 -1.76 4.98 6.46
CA TRP A 101 -1.87 6.42 6.25
C TRP A 101 -0.56 7.15 6.51
N ARG A 102 0.12 6.83 7.62
CA ARG A 102 1.44 7.40 7.92
C ARG A 102 2.47 7.03 6.86
N GLU A 103 2.48 5.79 6.38
CA GLU A 103 3.40 5.36 5.31
C GLU A 103 3.08 6.06 3.98
N LEU A 104 1.80 6.26 3.66
CA LEU A 104 1.38 7.00 2.48
C LEU A 104 1.78 8.49 2.58
N ASP A 105 1.56 9.12 3.72
CA ASP A 105 1.92 10.53 3.97
C ASP A 105 3.44 10.73 3.87
N LYS A 106 4.24 9.85 4.50
CA LYS A 106 5.70 9.82 4.34
C LYS A 106 6.11 9.72 2.88
N TRP A 107 5.55 8.75 2.15
CA TRP A 107 5.85 8.54 0.73
C TRP A 107 5.47 9.75 -0.12
N MET A 108 4.31 10.35 0.12
CA MET A 108 3.84 11.54 -0.58
C MET A 108 4.74 12.74 -0.32
N ARG A 109 5.05 13.05 0.94
CA ARG A 109 5.96 14.16 1.30
C ARG A 109 7.34 13.96 0.70
N HIS A 110 7.86 12.73 0.70
CA HIS A 110 9.13 12.41 0.04
C HIS A 110 9.11 12.71 -1.47
N ARG A 111 8.02 12.37 -2.18
CA ARG A 111 7.86 12.73 -3.60
C ARG A 111 7.81 14.24 -3.82
N LEU A 112 7.04 14.96 -2.99
CA LEU A 112 6.93 16.41 -3.10
C LEU A 112 8.28 17.10 -2.88
N ARG A 113 9.07 16.65 -1.89
CA ARG A 113 10.46 17.10 -1.69
C ARG A 113 11.34 16.86 -2.93
N ALA A 114 11.22 15.69 -3.56
CA ALA A 114 11.96 15.39 -4.79
C ALA A 114 11.56 16.29 -5.97
N VAL A 115 10.26 16.60 -6.10
CA VAL A 115 9.75 17.55 -7.10
C VAL A 115 10.29 18.96 -6.83
N GLN A 116 10.33 19.40 -5.57
CA GLN A 116 10.91 20.70 -5.20
C GLN A 116 12.39 20.80 -5.61
N LEU A 117 13.20 19.79 -5.28
CA LEU A 117 14.61 19.75 -5.70
C LEU A 117 14.77 19.79 -7.22
N ARG A 118 13.86 19.13 -7.94
CA ARG A 118 13.82 19.17 -9.41
C ARG A 118 13.48 20.57 -9.92
N HIS A 119 12.54 21.29 -9.31
CA HIS A 119 12.22 22.67 -9.68
C HIS A 119 13.41 23.61 -9.49
N TRP A 120 14.23 23.36 -8.46
CA TRP A 120 15.47 24.11 -8.27
C TRP A 120 16.54 23.76 -9.29
N LYS A 121 16.63 22.50 -9.73
CA LYS A 121 17.46 21.94 -10.82
C LYS A 121 18.98 22.08 -10.65
N ARG A 122 19.47 23.24 -10.20
CA ARG A 122 20.88 23.62 -10.05
C ARG A 122 21.23 23.74 -8.57
N GLY A 123 22.37 23.18 -8.16
CA GLY A 123 22.87 23.25 -6.78
C GLY A 123 22.96 24.67 -6.23
N ALA A 124 23.37 25.65 -7.05
CA ALA A 124 23.40 27.06 -6.65
C ALA A 124 22.01 27.61 -6.25
N LYS A 125 20.96 27.24 -6.99
CA LYS A 125 19.58 27.61 -6.65
C LYS A 125 19.14 26.90 -5.37
N ILE A 126 19.43 25.61 -5.24
CA ILE A 126 19.14 24.84 -4.02
C ILE A 126 19.76 25.53 -2.80
N TYR A 127 21.06 25.84 -2.85
CA TYR A 127 21.77 26.53 -1.77
C TYR A 127 21.11 27.87 -1.39
N ARG A 128 20.83 28.71 -2.38
CA ARG A 128 20.23 30.03 -2.17
C ARG A 128 18.84 29.94 -1.51
N GLU A 129 18.00 29.03 -2.00
CA GLU A 129 16.65 28.81 -1.46
C GLU A 129 16.68 28.25 -0.04
N LEU A 130 17.63 27.35 0.27
CA LEU A 130 17.81 26.84 1.62
C LEU A 130 18.31 27.93 2.59
N LYS A 131 19.27 28.76 2.16
CA LYS A 131 19.75 29.89 2.94
C LYS A 131 18.64 30.92 3.20
N ALA A 132 17.81 31.22 2.20
CA ALA A 132 16.66 32.10 2.36
C ALA A 132 15.62 31.58 3.38
N ARG A 133 15.58 30.26 3.59
CA ARG A 133 14.74 29.59 4.59
C ARG A 133 15.41 29.43 5.96
N GLY A 134 16.55 30.07 6.19
CA GLY A 134 17.26 30.05 7.47
C GLY A 134 18.10 28.80 7.74
N VAL A 135 18.32 27.95 6.74
CA VAL A 135 19.14 26.73 6.91
C VAL A 135 20.62 27.10 7.14
N THR A 136 21.28 26.33 8.00
CA THR A 136 22.72 26.48 8.27
C THR A 136 23.55 26.27 7.01
N HIS A 137 24.73 26.89 6.96
CA HIS A 137 25.60 26.84 5.78
C HIS A 137 25.96 25.40 5.39
N ASP A 138 26.35 24.58 6.36
CA ASP A 138 26.81 23.22 6.12
C ASP A 138 25.71 22.32 5.55
N VAL A 139 24.52 22.39 6.14
CA VAL A 139 23.35 21.64 5.66
C VAL A 139 22.96 22.11 4.25
N ALA A 140 22.92 23.42 4.00
CA ALA A 140 22.59 23.96 2.69
C ALA A 140 23.62 23.54 1.62
N LYS A 141 24.92 23.57 1.95
CA LYS A 141 26.02 23.16 1.07
C LYS A 141 25.95 21.67 0.75
N GLN A 142 25.71 20.83 1.75
CA GLN A 142 25.60 19.38 1.56
C GLN A 142 24.39 19.00 0.69
N VAL A 143 23.23 19.60 0.94
CA VAL A 143 22.03 19.37 0.12
C VAL A 143 22.23 19.89 -1.31
N ALA A 144 22.90 21.02 -1.49
CA ALA A 144 23.21 21.57 -2.83
C ALA A 144 24.21 20.70 -3.61
N ALA A 145 25.23 20.14 -2.95
CA ALA A 145 26.18 19.20 -3.55
C ALA A 145 25.48 17.93 -4.05
N ASN A 146 24.49 17.44 -3.31
CA ASN A 146 23.62 16.33 -3.70
C ASN A 146 22.52 16.71 -4.69
N GLY A 147 22.58 17.90 -5.28
CA GLY A 147 21.58 18.47 -6.19
C GLY A 147 21.37 17.72 -7.51
N ARG A 148 22.13 16.66 -7.81
CA ARG A 148 21.90 15.74 -8.95
C ARG A 148 21.18 14.45 -8.55
N ARG A 149 21.12 14.11 -7.26
CA ARG A 149 20.55 12.87 -6.72
C ARG A 149 19.25 13.16 -5.98
N TRP A 150 18.26 13.73 -6.68
CA TRP A 150 17.07 14.32 -6.06
C TRP A 150 16.28 13.35 -5.17
N TRP A 151 16.10 12.10 -5.60
CA TRP A 151 15.35 11.11 -4.81
C TRP A 151 16.07 10.72 -3.52
N ARG A 152 17.39 10.52 -3.58
CA ARG A 152 18.16 10.19 -2.37
C ARG A 152 18.24 11.39 -1.43
N ASN A 153 18.52 12.57 -1.99
CA ASN A 153 18.63 13.82 -1.24
C ASN A 153 17.31 14.21 -0.54
N SER A 154 16.15 13.88 -1.14
CA SER A 154 14.84 14.12 -0.52
C SER A 154 14.50 13.18 0.64
N ALA A 155 15.30 12.14 0.91
CA ALA A 155 15.17 11.26 2.07
C ALA A 155 16.17 11.56 3.20
N GLU A 156 17.14 12.44 2.96
CA GLU A 156 18.23 12.74 3.89
C GLU A 156 17.97 14.09 4.60
N LEU A 157 18.95 15.00 4.59
CA LEU A 157 18.94 16.29 5.29
C LEU A 157 17.79 17.23 4.88
N LEU A 158 17.16 17.00 3.73
CA LEU A 158 16.03 17.81 3.32
C LEU A 158 14.77 17.57 4.16
N ASN A 159 14.69 16.43 4.86
CA ASN A 159 13.58 16.14 5.77
C ASN A 159 13.54 17.07 6.99
N SER A 160 14.70 17.55 7.47
CA SER A 160 14.77 18.50 8.59
C SER A 160 14.44 19.92 8.17
N VAL A 161 14.59 20.25 6.87
CA VAL A 161 14.30 21.58 6.33
C VAL A 161 12.84 21.70 5.86
N GLN A 162 12.36 20.72 5.09
CA GLN A 162 10.96 20.66 4.64
C GLN A 162 10.19 19.76 5.60
N THR A 163 9.93 20.30 6.79
CA THR A 163 9.23 19.64 7.87
C THR A 163 7.76 19.38 7.53
N ILE A 164 7.07 18.61 8.38
CA ILE A 164 5.62 18.38 8.26
C ILE A 164 4.89 19.73 8.29
N ALA A 165 5.23 20.60 9.24
CA ALA A 165 4.66 21.94 9.38
C ALA A 165 4.81 22.81 8.13
N TRP A 166 5.93 22.72 7.41
CA TRP A 166 6.11 23.47 6.16
C TRP A 166 5.14 23.02 5.06
N PHE A 167 4.89 21.72 4.96
CA PHE A 167 3.89 21.18 4.03
C PHE A 167 2.46 21.51 4.47
N ASP A 168 2.21 21.63 5.76
CA ASP A 168 0.89 22.00 6.29
C ASP A 168 0.61 23.48 5.99
N GLN A 169 1.61 24.37 6.10
CA GLN A 169 1.55 25.76 5.62
C GLN A 169 1.32 25.85 4.11
N LEU A 170 1.84 24.90 3.34
CA LEU A 170 1.58 24.78 1.91
C LEU A 170 0.15 24.29 1.61
N GLY A 171 -0.60 23.89 2.64
CA GLY A 171 -1.96 23.42 2.53
C GLY A 171 -2.11 21.93 2.28
N LEU A 172 -1.07 21.13 2.50
CA LEU A 172 -1.18 19.68 2.42
C LEU A 172 -1.97 19.19 3.65
N PRO A 173 -3.11 18.51 3.50
CA PRO A 173 -3.82 17.95 4.64
C PRO A 173 -2.92 16.96 5.40
N SER A 174 -2.78 17.13 6.71
CA SER A 174 -2.14 16.14 7.57
C SER A 174 -3.08 14.94 7.72
N LEU A 175 -2.57 13.76 7.40
CA LEU A 175 -3.34 12.51 7.42
C LEU A 175 -3.04 11.65 8.67
N SER A 176 -2.51 12.28 9.72
CA SER A 176 -2.10 11.64 10.99
C SER A 176 -3.20 11.62 12.03
#